data_AF-A0A2V9G168-F1
#
_entry.id   AF-A0A2V9G168-F1
#
_cell.length_a   1.000
_cell.length_b   1.000
_cell.length_c   1.000
_cell.angle_alpha   90.00
_cell.angle_beta   90.00
_cell.angle_gamma   90.00
#
_symmetry.space_group_name_H-M   'P 1'
#
loop_
_entity.id
_entity.type
_entity.pdbx_description
1 polymer ?
#
loop_
_entity_poly.entity_id
_entity_poly.type
_entity_poly.pdbx_seq_one_letter_code
_entity_poly.pdbx_strand_id
1 'polypeptide(L)' 'MSVRFVLAPQAALDLVEIWRYIKEQTSLTIADRVESAIREKIAFLAGTPGAGHSRKDFQGQSSDATLQGGGSFSRVITR' A
#
# COMPACT_ATOMS: atom_id res chain seq x y z
N MET A 1 -3.57 26.65 -3.57
CA MET A 1 -2.64 25.93 -4.47
C MET A 1 -3.09 24.49 -4.59
N SER A 2 -3.26 23.95 -5.81
CA SER A 2 -3.52 22.52 -6.01
C SER A 2 -2.17 21.80 -6.07
N VAL A 3 -1.91 20.93 -5.10
CA VAL A 3 -0.67 20.15 -5.03
C VAL A 3 -0.91 18.82 -5.73
N ARG A 4 -0.03 18.47 -6.67
CA ARG A 4 -0.09 17.19 -7.39
C ARG A 4 0.85 16.19 -6.73
N PHE A 5 0.36 14.98 -6.48
CA PHE A 5 1.17 13.85 -6.05
C PHE A 5 0.77 12.61 -6.84
N VAL A 6 1.68 11.65 -6.91
CA VAL A 6 1.47 10.35 -7.55
C VAL A 6 1.66 9.28 -6.49
N LEU A 7 0.76 8.30 -6.46
CA LEU A 7 0.90 7.12 -5.61
C LEU A 7 1.48 5.97 -6.45
N ALA A 8 2.32 5.15 -5.83
CA ALA A 8 2.67 3.86 -6.39
C ALA A 8 1.37 3.01 -6.53
N PRO A 9 1.29 2.11 -7.53
CA PRO A 9 0.12 1.26 -7.71
C PRO A 9 -0.26 0.47 -6.44
N GLN A 10 0.74 -0.05 -5.72
CA GLN A 10 0.56 -0.76 -4.46
C GLN A 10 -0.09 0.14 -3.40
N ALA A 11 0.39 1.37 -3.22
CA ALA A 11 -0.18 2.31 -2.25
C ALA A 11 -1.62 2.70 -2.59
N ALA A 12 -2.00 2.74 -3.88
CA ALA A 12 -3.39 2.95 -4.27
C ALA A 12 -4.28 1.76 -3.90
N LEU A 13 -3.77 0.52 -4.01
CA LEU A 13 -4.47 -0.68 -3.56
C LEU A 13 -4.61 -0.70 -2.04
N ASP A 14 -3.56 -0.32 -1.30
CA ASP A 14 -3.58 -0.26 0.17
C ASP A 14 -4.73 0.64 0.67
N LEU A 15 -4.97 1.79 0.02
CA LEU A 15 -6.11 2.67 0.36
C LEU A 15 -7.46 1.97 0.19
N VAL A 16 -7.63 1.21 -0.89
CA VAL A 16 -8.87 0.47 -1.17
C VAL A 16 -9.07 -0.65 -0.15
N GLU A 17 -8.01 -1.37 0.21
CA GLU A 17 -8.06 -2.44 1.21
C GLU A 17 -8.39 -1.90 2.60
N ILE A 18 -7.74 -0.83 3.04
CA ILE A 18 -8.03 -0.15 4.31
C ILE A 18 -9.49 0.30 4.36
N TRP A 19 -9.96 0.99 3.30
CA TRP A 19 -11.34 1.47 3.22
C TRP A 19 -12.34 0.32 3.28
N ARG A 20 -12.09 -0.76 2.52
CA ARG A 20 -12.96 -1.95 2.49
C ARG A 20 -13.04 -2.58 3.87
N TYR A 21 -11.90 -2.78 4.53
CA TYR A 21 -11.82 -3.35 5.87
C TYR A 21 -12.66 -2.53 6.86
N ILE A 22 -12.46 -1.20 6.91
CA ILE A 22 -13.20 -0.33 7.83
C ILE A 22 -14.71 -0.35 7.52
N LYS A 23 -15.09 -0.34 6.24
CA LYS A 23 -16.49 -0.41 5.84
C LYS A 23 -17.14 -1.70 6.35
N GLU A 24 -16.45 -2.82 6.19
CA GLU A 24 -16.93 -4.14 6.62
C GLU A 24 -17.03 -4.25 8.15
N GLN A 25 -16.10 -3.63 8.88
CA GLN A 25 -16.06 -3.71 10.35
C GLN A 25 -16.93 -2.66 11.06
N THR A 26 -17.25 -1.54 10.42
CA THR A 26 -17.90 -0.42 11.10
C THR A 26 -19.03 0.19 10.27
N SER A 27 -18.70 1.02 9.28
CA SER A 27 -19.69 1.65 8.39
C SER A 27 -19.00 2.38 7.24
N LEU A 28 -19.76 2.65 6.19
CA LEU A 28 -19.35 3.46 5.05
C LEU A 28 -18.86 4.85 5.48
N THR A 29 -19.61 5.54 6.34
CA THR A 29 -19.26 6.90 6.79
C THR A 29 -17.90 6.96 7.48
N ILE A 30 -17.55 5.94 8.27
CA ILE A 30 -16.26 5.91 8.95
C ILE A 30 -15.13 5.57 7.95
N ALA A 31 -15.38 4.67 7.00
CA ALA A 31 -14.42 4.35 5.95
C ALA A 31 -14.08 5.59 5.11
N ASP A 32 -15.09 6.35 4.67
CA ASP A 32 -14.93 7.59 3.90
C ASP A 32 -14.14 8.65 4.70
N ARG A 33 -14.44 8.80 6.00
CA ARG A 33 -13.74 9.73 6.88
C ARG A 33 -12.25 9.37 7.00
N VAL A 34 -11.94 8.08 7.17
CA VAL A 34 -10.54 7.63 7.29
C VAL A 34 -9.80 7.80 5.97
N GLU A 35 -10.42 7.44 4.84
CA GLU A 35 -9.81 7.67 3.52
C GLU A 35 -9.52 9.15 3.27
N SER A 36 -10.47 10.04 3.56
CA SER A 36 -10.27 11.50 3.44
C SER A 36 -9.10 11.97 4.29
N ALA A 37 -9.04 11.53 5.56
CA ALA A 37 -7.96 11.90 6.46
C ALA A 37 -6.59 11.46 5.94
N ILE A 38 -6.47 10.25 5.37
CA ILE A 38 -5.22 9.77 4.78
C ILE A 38 -4.85 10.62 3.55
N ARG A 39 -5.81 10.87 2.65
CA ARG A 39 -5.58 11.70 1.45
C ARG A 39 -5.18 13.13 1.79
N GLU A 40 -5.77 13.73 2.81
CA GLU A 40 -5.40 15.05 3.33
C GLU A 40 -3.95 15.07 3.82
N LYS A 41 -3.51 14.03 4.54
CA LYS A 41 -2.11 13.92 4.99
C LYS A 41 -1.14 13.74 3.83
N ILE A 42 -1.50 12.99 2.79
CA ILE A 42 -0.68 12.87 1.58
C ILE A 42 -0.59 14.23 0.87
N ALA A 43 -1.70 14.93 0.72
CA ALA A 43 -1.71 16.27 0.12
C ALA A 43 -0.87 17.27 0.93
N PHE A 44 -0.92 17.21 2.25
CA PHE A 44 -0.06 18.00 3.14
C PHE A 44 1.43 17.71 2.92
N LEU A 45 1.83 16.43 2.86
CA LEU A 45 3.23 16.05 2.62
C LEU A 45 3.70 16.46 1.22
N ALA A 46 2.82 16.40 0.22
CA ALA A 46 3.13 16.87 -1.11
C ALA A 46 3.35 18.40 -1.14
N GLY A 47 2.62 19.15 -0.31
CA GLY A 47 2.76 20.60 -0.19
C GLY A 47 3.93 21.03 0.71
N THR A 48 4.36 20.14 1.61
CA THR A 48 5.46 20.37 2.55
C THR A 48 6.44 19.18 2.56
N PRO A 49 7.21 18.97 1.47
CA PRO A 49 8.20 17.89 1.43
C PRO A 49 9.21 18.03 2.58
N GLY A 50 9.54 16.92 3.24
CA GLY A 50 10.45 16.91 4.41
C GLY A 50 9.74 17.04 5.77
N ALA A 51 8.43 17.28 5.80
CA ALA A 51 7.65 17.23 7.04
C ALA A 51 7.52 15.79 7.62
N GLY A 52 7.82 14.77 6.82
CA GLY A 52 7.84 13.37 7.24
C GLY A 52 9.14 12.98 7.94
N HIS A 53 9.05 12.08 8.93
CA HIS A 53 10.24 11.53 9.58
C HIS A 53 10.98 10.56 8.64
N SER A 54 12.28 10.81 8.42
CA SER A 54 13.13 9.93 7.64
C SER A 54 13.51 8.69 8.44
N ARG A 55 12.92 7.55 8.09
CA ARG A 55 13.27 6.24 8.67
C ARG A 55 14.26 5.49 7.79
N LYS A 56 15.54 5.59 8.14
CA LYS A 56 16.65 4.91 7.43
C LYS A 56 16.70 3.41 7.72
N ASP A 57 16.03 2.98 8.78
CA ASP A 57 15.95 1.61 9.28
C ASP A 57 14.81 0.79 8.66
N PHE A 58 14.11 1.32 7.65
CA PHE A 58 13.10 0.56 6.91
C PHE A 58 13.76 -0.42 5.94
N GLN A 59 14.41 -1.46 6.49
CA GLN A 59 14.70 -2.66 5.74
C GLN A 59 13.35 -3.33 5.46
N GLY A 60 12.92 -3.27 4.20
CA GLY A 60 11.80 -4.05 3.74
C GLY A 60 12.11 -5.50 4.03
N GLN A 61 11.37 -6.12 4.94
CA GLN A 61 11.26 -7.56 4.98
C GLN A 61 10.51 -7.98 3.71
N SER A 62 11.20 -7.96 2.56
CA SER A 62 10.92 -8.92 1.52
C SER A 62 11.33 -10.25 2.13
N SER A 63 10.36 -10.97 2.69
CA SER A 63 10.53 -12.36 3.05
C SER A 63 11.06 -13.08 1.81
N ASP A 64 12.34 -13.39 1.89
CA ASP A 64 13.03 -14.45 1.20
C ASP A 64 12.14 -15.70 1.27
N ALA A 65 11.27 -15.88 0.26
CA ALA A 65 10.66 -17.15 -0.03
C ALA A 65 11.76 -18.04 -0.62
N THR A 66 12.71 -18.42 0.24
CA THR A 66 13.62 -19.53 0.04
C THR A 66 12.76 -20.73 -0.28
N LEU A 67 12.71 -21.08 -1.57
CA LEU A 67 12.20 -22.33 -2.09
C LEU A 67 13.10 -23.46 -1.56
N GLN A 68 12.86 -23.89 -0.32
CA GLN A 68 13.29 -25.21 0.14
C GLN A 68 12.11 -26.16 0.00
N GLY A 69 12.11 -26.85 -1.14
CA GLY A 69 11.16 -27.90 -1.45
C GLY A 69 11.49 -28.49 -2.80
N GLY A 70 12.39 -29.48 -2.81
CA GLY A 70 12.64 -30.30 -3.98
C GLY A 70 11.34 -30.91 -4.48
N GLY A 71 10.92 -30.49 -5.67
CA GLY A 71 9.72 -30.96 -6.34
C GLY A 71 9.91 -30.81 -7.83
N SER A 72 10.32 -31.90 -8.47
CA SER A 72 10.40 -32.04 -9.92
C SER A 72 9.08 -31.61 -10.57
N PHE A 73 9.05 -30.45 -11.21
CA PHE A 73 8.01 -30.08 -12.17
C PHE A 73 8.56 -30.23 -13.59
N SER A 74 8.78 -31.48 -14.00
CA SER A 74 8.66 -31.82 -15.41
C SER A 74 7.19 -31.82 -15.79
N ARG A 75 6.71 -30.73 -16.40
CA ARG A 75 5.52 -30.79 -17.23
C ARG A 75 5.63 -29.85 -18.41
N VAL A 76 6.29 -30.37 -19.44
CA VAL A 76 5.88 -30.38 -20.84
C VAL A 76 4.75 -29.39 -21.17
N ILE A 77 5.11 -28.28 -21.80
CA ILE A 77 4.25 -27.59 -22.76
C ILE A 77 5.03 -27.51 -24.07
N THR A 78 4.80 -28.48 -24.94
CA THR A 78 5.05 -28.37 -26.37
C THR A 78 4.01 -29.22 -27.09
N ARG A 79 3.09 -28.52 -27.76
CA ARG A 79 2.09 -28.97 -28.76
C ARG A 79 1.01 -29.94 -28.31
#